data_AF-A0A9W9EHE1-F1
#
_entry.id   AF-A0A9W9EHE1-F1
#
_cell.length_a   1.000
_cell.length_b   1.000
_cell.length_c   1.000
_cell.angle_alpha   90.00
_cell.angle_beta   90.00
_cell.angle_gamma   90.00
#
_symmetry.space_group_name_H-M   'P 1'
#
loop_
_entity.id
_entity.type
_entity.pdbx_description
1 polymer ?
#
loop_
_entity_poly.entity_id
_entity_poly.type
_entity_poly.pdbx_seq_one_letter_code
_entity_poly.pdbx_strand_id
1 'polypeptide(L)'
;MEDQRQSQLPEGIWMLDASGKRLRQLSDDELARAPNVRDDTTSPDYPSSETIAEYLSSLSPSQQGICDAMRGMGWPDPAIHNLLTLVENTQNHLCAQLRMQGVDETEIQSLDEICNQDMPDLSHLRDPSAEARQRDFQLQLYLLDDVTRRRRVMLGKE
;
A
#
# COMPACT_ATOMS: atom_id res chain seq x y z
N MET A 1 17.37 -23.14 30.55
CA MET A 1 17.04 -21.72 30.60
C MET A 1 16.50 -21.39 29.21
N GLU A 2 15.17 -21.33 29.16
CA GLU A 2 14.27 -20.76 28.15
C GLU A 2 14.42 -21.16 26.66
N ASP A 3 13.57 -22.11 26.28
CA ASP A 3 12.99 -22.32 24.94
C ASP A 3 12.44 -21.00 24.38
N GLN A 4 13.14 -20.42 23.40
CA GLN A 4 12.53 -19.45 22.48
C GLN A 4 11.70 -20.23 21.48
N ARG A 5 10.42 -20.49 21.83
CA ARG A 5 9.41 -20.81 20.83
C ARG A 5 9.23 -19.59 19.94
N GLN A 6 9.98 -19.54 18.84
CA GLN A 6 9.52 -18.86 17.64
C GLN A 6 8.16 -19.48 17.31
N SER A 7 7.07 -18.76 17.57
CA SER A 7 5.75 -19.09 17.05
C SER A 7 5.77 -18.83 15.55
N GLN A 8 6.46 -19.71 14.81
CA GLN A 8 6.36 -19.80 13.36
C GLN A 8 4.91 -20.14 13.05
N LEU A 9 4.25 -19.24 12.31
CA LEU A 9 2.93 -19.52 11.75
C LEU A 9 3.01 -20.84 10.96
N PRO A 10 1.96 -21.69 11.02
CA PRO A 10 1.96 -22.93 10.24
C PRO A 10 2.18 -22.64 8.74
N GLU A 11 2.91 -23.54 8.07
CA GLU A 11 3.17 -23.43 6.63
C GLU A 11 1.84 -23.31 5.86
N GLY A 12 1.74 -22.31 4.97
CA GLY A 12 0.53 -22.05 4.20
C GLY A 12 0.55 -20.69 3.50
N ILE A 13 -0.42 -20.46 2.62
CA ILE A 13 -0.61 -19.16 1.98
C ILE A 13 -1.50 -18.32 2.90
N TRP A 14 -0.97 -17.20 3.35
CA TRP A 14 -1.64 -16.26 4.25
C TRP A 14 -2.05 -15.02 3.49
N MET A 15 -3.27 -14.55 3.73
CA MET A 15 -3.81 -13.33 3.13
C MET A 15 -4.41 -12.44 4.21
N LEU A 16 -4.39 -11.12 4.00
CA LEU A 16 -5.12 -10.21 4.87
C LEU A 16 -6.63 -10.40 4.68
N ASP A 17 -7.38 -10.31 5.79
CA ASP A 17 -8.83 -10.24 5.72
C ASP A 17 -9.31 -8.92 5.08
N ALA A 18 -10.62 -8.79 4.87
CA ALA A 18 -11.21 -7.58 4.26
C ALA A 18 -10.96 -6.29 5.06
N SER A 19 -10.54 -6.40 6.32
CA SER A 19 -10.18 -5.25 7.15
C SER A 19 -8.73 -4.81 6.98
N GLY A 20 -7.88 -5.63 6.36
CA GLY A 20 -6.43 -5.41 6.27
C GLY A 20 -5.69 -5.62 7.59
N LYS A 21 -6.38 -6.00 8.66
CA LYS A 21 -5.81 -6.03 10.02
C LYS A 21 -5.47 -7.43 10.51
N ARG A 22 -6.05 -8.49 9.95
CA ARG A 22 -5.80 -9.87 10.41
C ARG A 22 -5.34 -10.74 9.27
N LEU A 23 -4.36 -11.60 9.56
CA LEU A 23 -3.97 -12.67 8.66
C LEU A 23 -4.96 -13.82 8.79
N ARG A 24 -5.44 -14.30 7.65
CA ARG A 24 -6.21 -15.54 7.52
C ARG A 24 -5.47 -16.48 6.58
N GLN A 25 -5.47 -17.77 6.91
CA GLN A 25 -4.94 -18.78 6.01
C GLN A 25 -5.94 -19.01 4.88
N LEU A 26 -5.46 -19.04 3.64
CA LEU A 26 -6.24 -19.46 2.48
C LEU A 26 -6.35 -20.98 2.49
N SER A 27 -7.57 -21.48 2.32
CA SER A 27 -7.80 -22.89 2.05
C SER A 27 -7.44 -23.25 0.60
N ASP A 28 -7.13 -24.52 0.34
CA ASP A 28 -6.83 -25.01 -1.02
C ASP A 28 -8.00 -24.75 -1.99
N ASP A 29 -9.23 -24.84 -1.51
CA ASP A 29 -10.44 -24.55 -2.27
C ASP A 29 -10.56 -23.07 -2.67
N GLU A 30 -10.12 -22.15 -1.80
CA GLU A 30 -10.08 -20.73 -2.13
C GLU A 30 -8.93 -20.40 -3.07
N LEU A 31 -7.78 -21.07 -2.90
CA LEU A 31 -6.63 -20.91 -3.78
C LEU A 31 -6.94 -21.39 -5.21
N ALA A 32 -7.68 -22.51 -5.35
CA ALA A 32 -8.12 -23.02 -6.64
C ALA A 32 -9.18 -22.13 -7.33
N ARG A 33 -9.91 -21.32 -6.55
CA ARG A 33 -10.88 -20.33 -7.06
C ARG A 33 -10.28 -18.96 -7.26
N ALA A 34 -9.07 -18.70 -6.75
CA ALA A 34 -8.38 -17.46 -7.03
C ALA A 34 -8.30 -17.30 -8.55
N PRO A 35 -8.74 -16.17 -9.11
CA PRO A 35 -8.71 -16.00 -10.55
C PRO A 35 -7.26 -16.22 -10.99
N ASN A 36 -7.05 -17.16 -11.91
CA ASN A 36 -5.77 -17.28 -12.60
C ASN A 36 -5.52 -15.93 -13.26
N VAL A 37 -4.70 -15.08 -12.64
CA VAL A 37 -4.33 -13.76 -13.16
C VAL A 37 -3.42 -14.01 -14.35
N ARG A 38 -4.03 -14.29 -15.50
CA ARG A 38 -3.44 -14.34 -16.85
C ARG A 38 -4.57 -14.58 -17.84
N ASP A 39 -5.49 -13.62 -17.91
CA ASP A 39 -6.20 -13.38 -19.16
C ASP A 39 -5.84 -11.96 -19.58
N ASP A 40 -5.05 -11.85 -20.65
CA ASP A 40 -4.60 -10.59 -21.28
C ASP A 40 -5.78 -9.78 -21.86
N THR A 41 -7.01 -10.28 -21.71
CA THR A 41 -8.25 -9.66 -22.24
C THR A 41 -9.12 -9.01 -21.17
N THR A 42 -8.84 -9.21 -19.88
CA THR A 42 -9.50 -8.44 -18.83
C THR A 42 -8.87 -7.06 -18.83
N SER A 43 -9.58 -6.09 -19.43
CA SER A 43 -9.27 -4.67 -19.23
C SER A 43 -8.96 -4.47 -17.74
N PRO A 44 -7.86 -3.79 -17.37
CA PRO A 44 -7.65 -3.44 -15.97
C PRO A 44 -8.96 -2.83 -15.48
N ASP A 45 -9.55 -3.37 -14.41
CA ASP A 45 -10.73 -2.79 -13.77
C ASP A 45 -10.27 -1.45 -13.20
N TYR A 46 -10.24 -0.44 -14.06
CA TYR A 46 -10.00 0.93 -13.64
C TYR A 46 -11.20 1.31 -12.77
N PRO A 47 -10.96 1.78 -11.54
CA PRO A 47 -12.06 2.14 -10.65
C PRO A 47 -12.93 3.19 -11.33
N SER A 48 -14.25 3.05 -11.17
CA SER A 48 -15.19 4.02 -11.71
C SER A 48 -14.92 5.41 -11.13
N SER A 49 -15.32 6.46 -11.85
CA SER A 49 -15.16 7.83 -11.33
C SER A 49 -15.91 8.05 -10.00
N GLU A 50 -17.03 7.35 -9.78
CA GLU A 50 -17.77 7.36 -8.52
C GLU A 50 -16.96 6.71 -7.39
N THR A 51 -16.38 5.54 -7.64
CA THR A 51 -15.49 4.84 -6.69
C THR A 51 -14.28 5.71 -6.30
N ILE A 52 -13.67 6.38 -7.29
CA ILE A 52 -12.55 7.30 -7.05
C ILE A 52 -13.01 8.48 -6.16
N ALA A 53 -14.16 9.07 -6.45
CA ALA A 53 -14.67 10.20 -5.68
C ALA A 53 -15.01 9.80 -4.23
N GLU A 54 -15.65 8.63 -4.04
CA GLU A 54 -15.95 8.07 -2.72
C GLU A 54 -14.67 7.83 -1.92
N TYR A 55 -13.67 7.18 -2.51
CA TYR A 55 -12.37 6.98 -1.88
C TYR A 55 -11.72 8.31 -1.48
N LEU A 56 -11.61 9.26 -2.41
CA LEU A 56 -10.99 10.56 -2.14
C LEU A 56 -11.77 11.42 -1.12
N SER A 57 -13.04 11.12 -0.87
CA SER A 57 -13.85 11.79 0.16
C SER A 57 -13.66 11.20 1.57
N SER A 58 -13.05 10.01 1.67
CA SER A 58 -12.88 9.26 2.93
C SER A 58 -11.42 9.20 3.40
N LEU A 59 -10.55 10.01 2.81
CA LEU A 59 -9.13 10.06 3.15
C LEU A 59 -8.89 10.48 4.60
N SER A 60 -7.88 9.87 5.23
CA SER A 60 -7.36 10.36 6.50
C SER A 60 -6.74 11.76 6.35
N PRO A 61 -6.59 12.54 7.44
CA PRO A 61 -6.01 13.89 7.35
C PRO A 61 -4.62 13.95 6.69
N SER A 62 -3.76 12.95 6.90
CA SER A 62 -2.44 12.90 6.25
C SER A 62 -2.54 12.61 4.75
N GLN A 63 -3.42 11.70 4.35
CA GLN A 63 -3.70 11.41 2.93
C GLN A 63 -4.36 12.59 2.22
N GLN A 64 -5.22 13.33 2.92
CA GLN A 64 -5.83 14.55 2.39
C GLN A 64 -4.76 15.59 2.05
N GLY A 65 -3.73 15.75 2.88
CA GLY A 65 -2.59 16.64 2.61
C GLY A 65 -1.86 16.29 1.31
N ILE A 66 -1.62 14.99 1.06
CA ILE A 66 -1.02 14.51 -0.20
C ILE A 66 -1.96 14.78 -1.39
N CYS A 67 -3.24 14.46 -1.23
CA CYS A 67 -4.27 14.68 -2.25
C CYS A 67 -4.35 16.15 -2.66
N ASP A 68 -4.43 17.07 -1.70
CA ASP A 68 -4.50 18.50 -1.92
C ASP A 68 -3.23 19.04 -2.58
N ALA A 69 -2.05 18.57 -2.16
CA ALA A 69 -0.78 18.96 -2.78
C ALA A 69 -0.70 18.49 -4.24
N MET A 70 -1.10 17.25 -4.53
CA MET A 70 -1.14 16.73 -5.90
C MET A 70 -2.16 17.47 -6.77
N ARG A 71 -3.36 17.75 -6.26
CA ARG A 71 -4.36 18.58 -6.96
C ARG A 71 -3.83 19.99 -7.21
N GLY A 72 -3.14 20.60 -6.24
CA GLY A 72 -2.48 21.91 -6.39
C GLY A 72 -1.40 21.92 -7.46
N MET A 73 -0.74 20.77 -7.68
CA MET A 73 0.18 20.54 -8.79
C MET A 73 -0.52 20.14 -10.09
N GLY A 74 -1.85 20.06 -10.15
CA GLY A 74 -2.60 19.75 -11.37
C GLY A 74 -2.73 18.25 -11.72
N TRP A 75 -2.44 17.35 -10.78
CA TRP A 75 -2.61 15.90 -11.00
C TRP A 75 -4.10 15.52 -11.02
N PRO A 76 -4.51 14.59 -11.92
CA PRO A 76 -5.90 14.17 -12.02
C PRO A 76 -6.25 13.15 -10.92
N ASP A 77 -7.49 13.20 -10.43
CA ASP A 77 -8.00 12.33 -9.36
C ASP A 77 -7.72 10.81 -9.55
N PRO A 78 -7.82 10.21 -10.76
CA PRO A 78 -7.43 8.82 -10.97
C PRO A 78 -5.95 8.52 -10.65
N ALA A 79 -5.04 9.45 -10.96
CA ALA A 79 -3.62 9.28 -10.66
C ALA A 79 -3.35 9.39 -9.15
N ILE A 80 -4.05 10.32 -8.48
CA ILE A 80 -3.98 10.50 -7.03
C ILE A 80 -4.51 9.27 -6.31
N HIS A 81 -5.68 8.78 -6.72
CA HIS A 81 -6.27 7.54 -6.23
C HIS A 81 -5.28 6.38 -6.34
N ASN A 82 -4.75 6.13 -7.54
CA ASN A 82 -3.82 5.02 -7.77
C ASN A 82 -2.56 5.12 -6.89
N LEU A 83 -2.01 6.33 -6.73
CA LEU A 83 -0.86 6.53 -5.85
C LEU A 83 -1.19 6.15 -4.40
N LEU A 84 -2.27 6.72 -3.86
CA LEU A 84 -2.65 6.51 -2.46
C LEU A 84 -2.98 5.04 -2.18
N THR A 85 -3.70 4.36 -3.08
CA THR A 85 -3.97 2.92 -2.96
C THR A 85 -2.69 2.08 -2.97
N LEU A 86 -1.70 2.41 -3.82
CA LEU A 86 -0.42 1.69 -3.85
C LEU A 86 0.38 1.88 -2.56
N VAL A 87 0.35 3.09 -1.99
CA VAL A 87 0.97 3.41 -0.72
C VAL A 87 0.31 2.63 0.44
N GLU A 88 -1.03 2.61 0.50
CA GLU A 88 -1.79 1.82 1.47
C GLU A 88 -1.49 0.33 1.36
N ASN A 89 -1.48 -0.21 0.14
CA ASN A 89 -1.19 -1.62 -0.10
C ASN A 89 0.24 -2.00 0.33
N THR A 90 1.20 -1.11 0.08
CA THR A 90 2.58 -1.29 0.56
C THR A 90 2.62 -1.34 2.08
N GLN A 91 1.93 -0.41 2.75
CA GLN A 91 1.87 -0.35 4.21
C GLN A 91 1.24 -1.61 4.80
N ASN A 92 0.09 -2.02 4.28
CA ASN A 92 -0.61 -3.25 4.69
C ASN A 92 0.28 -4.49 4.52
N HIS A 93 1.03 -4.55 3.42
CA HIS A 93 1.99 -5.63 3.17
C HIS A 93 3.11 -5.64 4.22
N LEU A 94 3.67 -4.48 4.59
CA LEU A 94 4.71 -4.39 5.62
C LEU A 94 4.18 -4.80 7.01
N CYS A 95 2.97 -4.35 7.37
CA CYS A 95 2.29 -4.78 8.59
C CYS A 95 2.09 -6.31 8.60
N ALA A 96 1.64 -6.89 7.48
CA ALA A 96 1.50 -8.34 7.34
C ALA A 96 2.83 -9.08 7.56
N GLN A 97 3.93 -8.58 6.97
CA GLN A 97 5.26 -9.17 7.17
C GLN A 97 5.69 -9.14 8.64
N LEU A 98 5.44 -8.04 9.36
CA LEU A 98 5.77 -7.92 10.78
C LEU A 98 4.94 -8.91 11.64
N ARG A 99 3.64 -9.05 11.34
CA ARG A 99 2.79 -10.07 12.00
C ARG A 99 3.32 -11.48 11.76
N MET A 100 3.79 -11.77 10.55
CA MET A 100 4.40 -13.06 10.23
C MET A 100 5.72 -13.31 10.97
N GLN A 101 6.44 -12.25 11.34
CA GLN A 101 7.65 -12.31 12.16
C GLN A 101 7.36 -12.39 13.67
N GLY A 102 6.08 -12.33 14.07
CA GLY A 102 5.66 -12.38 15.47
C GLY A 102 5.86 -11.05 16.22
N VAL A 103 5.96 -9.94 15.50
CA VAL A 103 6.01 -8.59 16.10
C VAL A 103 4.66 -8.26 16.73
N ASP A 104 4.68 -7.60 17.88
CA ASP A 104 3.47 -7.25 18.63
C ASP A 104 2.63 -6.20 17.89
N GLU A 105 1.29 -6.28 18.04
CA GLU A 105 0.37 -5.39 17.34
C GLU A 105 0.52 -3.93 17.79
N THR A 106 0.90 -3.66 19.05
CA THR A 106 1.15 -2.30 19.53
C THR A 106 2.40 -1.69 18.89
N GLU A 107 3.43 -2.50 18.66
CA GLU A 107 4.64 -2.09 17.96
C GLU A 107 4.36 -1.85 16.47
N ILE A 108 3.63 -2.77 15.82
CA ILE A 108 3.19 -2.60 14.42
C ILE A 108 2.38 -1.32 14.26
N GLN A 109 1.45 -1.04 15.17
CA GLN A 109 0.62 0.15 15.10
C GLN A 109 1.45 1.43 15.29
N SER A 110 2.43 1.42 16.19
CA SER A 110 3.36 2.55 16.35
C SER A 110 4.19 2.80 15.09
N LEU A 111 4.69 1.74 14.45
CA LEU A 111 5.45 1.86 13.19
C LEU A 111 4.57 2.33 12.03
N ASP A 112 3.32 1.86 11.96
CA ASP A 112 2.33 2.29 10.98
C ASP A 112 2.03 3.79 11.10
N GLU A 113 1.83 4.27 12.32
CA GLU A 113 1.62 5.70 12.59
C GLU A 113 2.83 6.55 12.14
N ILE A 114 4.07 6.12 12.42
CA ILE A 114 5.28 6.82 11.97
C ILE A 114 5.32 6.90 10.44
N CYS A 115 5.02 5.79 9.75
CA CYS A 115 4.98 5.76 8.29
C CYS A 115 3.95 6.73 7.70
N ASN A 116 2.84 6.99 8.39
CA ASN A 116 1.74 7.83 7.89
C ASN A 116 1.80 9.30 8.36
N GLN A 117 2.69 9.65 9.29
CA GLN A 117 2.91 11.03 9.74
C GLN A 117 3.86 11.81 8.83
N ASP A 118 4.91 11.17 8.34
CA ASP A 118 5.90 11.82 7.47
C ASP A 118 5.40 11.85 6.03
N MET A 119 5.04 13.04 5.55
CA MET A 119 4.70 13.26 4.14
C MET A 119 5.99 13.22 3.30
N PRO A 120 6.11 12.33 2.31
CA PRO A 120 7.29 12.31 1.45
C PRO A 120 7.37 13.58 0.59
N ASP A 121 8.58 13.94 0.17
CA ASP A 121 8.79 15.08 -0.70
C ASP A 121 8.12 14.85 -2.06
N LEU A 122 7.09 15.64 -2.37
CA LEU A 122 6.38 15.60 -3.65
C LEU A 122 7.09 16.38 -4.76
N SER A 123 8.26 16.99 -4.47
CA SER A 123 9.00 17.81 -5.43
C SER A 123 9.50 17.07 -6.68
N HIS A 124 9.36 15.75 -6.74
CA HIS A 124 9.67 14.95 -7.94
C HIS A 124 8.50 14.88 -8.94
N LEU A 125 7.28 15.26 -8.52
CA LEU A 125 6.04 15.18 -9.30
C LEU A 125 5.74 16.48 -10.11
N ARG A 126 6.80 17.20 -10.53
CA ARG A 126 6.76 18.62 -10.97
C ARG A 126 5.98 18.92 -12.25
N ASP A 127 5.68 17.94 -13.10
CA ASP A 127 5.04 18.24 -14.38
C ASP A 127 3.79 17.38 -14.63
N PRO A 128 2.61 17.83 -14.19
CA PRO A 128 1.34 17.15 -14.45
C PRO A 128 0.94 17.19 -15.94
N SER A 129 1.62 18.00 -16.76
CA SER A 129 1.37 18.19 -18.19
C SER A 129 2.28 17.36 -19.08
N ALA A 130 3.25 16.67 -18.46
CA ALA A 130 4.13 15.75 -19.15
C ALA A 130 3.33 14.62 -19.84
N GLU A 131 3.93 14.06 -20.89
CA GLU A 131 3.36 12.89 -21.56
C GLU A 131 3.03 11.78 -20.55
N ALA A 132 1.97 11.00 -20.81
CA ALA A 132 1.49 9.98 -19.87
C ALA A 132 2.61 9.09 -19.31
N ARG A 133 3.53 8.64 -20.17
CA ARG A 133 4.71 7.83 -19.77
C ARG A 133 5.62 8.55 -18.78
N GLN A 134 5.84 9.85 -18.94
CA GLN A 134 6.70 10.64 -18.06
C GLN A 134 6.02 10.90 -16.71
N ARG A 135 4.70 11.08 -16.69
CA ARG A 135 3.92 11.14 -15.44
C ARG A 135 3.96 9.82 -14.68
N ASP A 136 3.76 8.71 -15.38
CA ASP A 136 3.86 7.38 -14.78
C ASP A 136 5.26 7.13 -14.20
N PHE A 137 6.31 7.54 -14.92
CA PHE A 137 7.68 7.44 -14.44
C PHE A 137 7.92 8.30 -13.18
N GLN A 138 7.41 9.52 -13.12
CA GLN A 138 7.50 10.37 -11.92
C GLN A 138 6.80 9.74 -10.71
N LEU A 139 5.60 9.18 -10.90
CA LEU A 139 4.87 8.46 -9.85
C LEU A 139 5.63 7.22 -9.40
N GLN A 140 6.24 6.46 -10.32
CA GLN A 140 7.05 5.29 -9.99
C GLN A 140 8.28 5.64 -9.16
N LEU A 141 8.98 6.73 -9.49
CA LEU A 141 10.12 7.20 -8.70
C LEU A 141 9.68 7.57 -7.27
N TYR A 142 8.59 8.32 -7.15
CA TYR A 142 8.04 8.67 -5.84
C TYR A 142 7.66 7.41 -5.03
N LEU A 143 6.98 6.44 -5.66
CA LEU A 143 6.60 5.19 -5.02
C LEU A 143 7.82 4.40 -4.55
N LEU A 144 8.89 4.37 -5.35
CA LEU A 144 10.12 3.69 -4.97
C LEU A 144 10.74 4.31 -3.70
N ASP A 145 10.76 5.64 -3.62
CA ASP A 145 11.29 6.36 -2.46
C ASP A 145 10.42 6.13 -1.21
N ASP A 146 9.09 6.21 -1.32
CA ASP A 146 8.20 5.96 -0.18
C ASP A 146 8.23 4.50 0.27
N VAL A 147 8.25 3.53 -0.65
CA VAL A 147 8.41 2.11 -0.33
C VAL A 147 9.71 1.87 0.42
N THR A 148 10.81 2.46 -0.04
CA THR A 148 12.13 2.34 0.60
C THR A 148 12.10 2.94 2.01
N ARG A 149 11.53 4.13 2.17
CA ARG A 149 11.35 4.79 3.47
C ARG A 149 10.55 3.91 4.44
N ARG A 150 9.36 3.44 4.02
CA ARG A 150 8.49 2.60 4.86
C ARG A 150 9.17 1.28 5.22
N ARG A 151 9.90 0.65 4.29
CA ARG A 151 10.67 -0.57 4.59
C ARG A 151 11.78 -0.33 5.61
N ARG A 152 12.47 0.81 5.55
CA ARG A 152 13.48 1.17 6.53
C ARG A 152 12.88 1.35 7.92
N VAL A 153 11.76 2.05 8.02
CA VAL A 153 11.04 2.26 9.28
C VAL A 153 10.51 0.94 9.83
N MET A 154 9.76 0.19 9.03
CA MET A 154 9.01 -0.98 9.48
C MET A 154 9.90 -2.20 9.71
N LEU A 155 10.89 -2.44 8.85
CA LEU A 155 11.67 -3.67 8.85
C LEU A 155 13.15 -3.47 9.23
N GLY A 156 13.60 -2.22 9.41
CA GLY A 156 15.02 -1.92 9.60
C GLY A 156 15.91 -2.32 8.41
N LYS A 157 15.33 -2.48 7.22
CA LYS A 157 16.06 -2.93 6.01
C LYS A 157 16.42 -1.73 5.13
N GLU A 158 17.67 -1.69 4.65
CA GLU A 158 18.16 -0.80 3.60
C GLU A 158 17.81 -1.31 2.20
#